data_AF-A0A2E0MTW0-F1
#
_entry.id   AF-A0A2E0MTW0-F1
#
_cell.length_a   1.000
_cell.length_b   1.000
_cell.length_c   1.000
_cell.angle_alpha   90.00
_cell.angle_beta   90.00
_cell.angle_gamma   90.00
#
_symmetry.space_group_name_H-M   'P 1'
#
loop_
_entity.id
_entity.type
_entity.pdbx_description
1 polymer ?
#
loop_
_entity_poly.entity_id
_entity_poly.type
_entity_poly.pdbx_seq_one_letter_code
_entity_poly.pdbx_strand_id
1 'polypeptide(L)'
;MRALIQNYSTNNSTEPMYLCQCLQSAGLTAALWNPSQSSVFDAFDTIKPDVFIGKFEHFNNDIYKWLSQSRQTQCVINMTGAQQEHVGILDQMSQSVNIPFVFTNEPKDRKKLKEGKVKIHSLLPAHDVFLDAIPSAAPNYEIELGVLAGYDSRSRIKEIYDNFESYHFLSTESSLTDSLDVTAPIMNLASLLSRYKNIVVSEDSPNINQALFEALAKCDSVFYKCKYESHQDKVIPLLQKILGSKEGLEFNKKSVSFKSRVMKKHTCFNRASSLAKLLKAEELSKNINNVAKEFLNDNSNS
;
A
#
# COMPACT_ATOMS: atom_id res chain seq x y z
N MET A 1 2.11 -18.49 16.49
CA MET A 1 2.60 -17.11 16.46
C MET A 1 1.39 -16.18 16.52
N ARG A 2 1.48 -15.06 17.25
CA ARG A 2 0.44 -14.04 17.42
C ARG A 2 0.95 -12.70 16.92
N ALA A 3 0.16 -12.02 16.11
CA ALA A 3 0.50 -10.71 15.58
C ALA A 3 -0.45 -9.62 16.11
N LEU A 4 0.12 -8.50 16.55
CA LEU A 4 -0.61 -7.27 16.83
C LEU A 4 -0.21 -6.23 15.79
N ILE A 5 -1.17 -5.71 15.04
CA ILE A 5 -0.93 -4.72 14.00
C ILE A 5 -1.59 -3.42 14.43
N GLN A 6 -0.80 -2.36 14.59
CA GLN A 6 -1.34 -1.02 14.79
C GLN A 6 -2.12 -0.59 13.54
N ASN A 7 -3.34 -0.10 13.71
CA ASN A 7 -4.11 0.47 12.61
C ASN A 7 -3.58 1.87 12.28
N TYR A 8 -2.69 1.94 11.31
CA TYR A 8 -2.19 3.17 10.69
C TYR A 8 -2.76 3.39 9.28
N SER A 9 -3.94 2.82 8.98
CA SER A 9 -4.59 3.02 7.69
C SER A 9 -4.87 4.49 7.43
N THR A 10 -4.86 4.86 6.16
CA THR A 10 -5.17 6.22 5.70
C THR A 10 -6.17 6.13 4.56
N ASN A 11 -6.67 7.27 4.09
CA ASN A 11 -7.52 7.30 2.90
C ASN A 11 -6.82 6.70 1.67
N ASN A 12 -5.50 6.64 1.64
CA ASN A 12 -4.73 6.22 0.48
C ASN A 12 -4.15 4.81 0.64
N SER A 13 -4.33 4.18 1.80
CA SER A 13 -3.80 2.84 2.06
C SER A 13 -4.57 2.06 3.10
N THR A 14 -4.90 0.81 2.74
CA THR A 14 -5.50 -0.20 3.62
C THR A 14 -4.46 -1.16 4.20
N GLU A 15 -3.17 -0.82 4.14
CA GLU A 15 -2.06 -1.70 4.48
C GLU A 15 -2.18 -2.50 5.79
N PRO A 16 -2.42 -1.88 6.95
CA PRO A 16 -2.51 -2.65 8.19
C PRO A 16 -3.74 -3.57 8.21
N MET A 17 -4.82 -3.20 7.52
CA MET A 17 -6.03 -4.00 7.41
C MET A 17 -5.80 -5.25 6.57
N TYR A 18 -5.27 -5.11 5.35
CA TYR A 18 -5.02 -6.28 4.50
C TYR A 18 -3.90 -7.16 5.07
N LEU A 19 -2.91 -6.59 5.76
CA LEU A 19 -1.88 -7.40 6.40
C LEU A 19 -2.50 -8.27 7.49
N CYS A 20 -3.38 -7.70 8.32
CA CYS A 20 -4.12 -8.45 9.33
C CYS A 20 -4.93 -9.58 8.69
N GLN A 21 -5.71 -9.26 7.65
CA GLN A 21 -6.55 -10.22 6.96
C GLN A 21 -5.73 -11.35 6.29
N CYS A 22 -4.60 -11.03 5.63
CA CYS A 22 -3.71 -12.04 5.05
C CYS A 22 -3.16 -13.00 6.11
N LEU A 23 -2.75 -12.47 7.27
CA LEU A 23 -2.21 -13.30 8.35
C LEU A 23 -3.28 -14.20 8.97
N GLN A 24 -4.49 -13.66 9.22
CA GLN A 24 -5.63 -14.43 9.71
C GLN A 24 -6.02 -15.54 8.74
N SER A 25 -6.10 -15.23 7.45
CA SER A 25 -6.43 -16.20 6.41
C SER A 25 -5.41 -17.33 6.32
N ALA A 26 -4.14 -17.07 6.68
CA ALA A 26 -3.08 -18.07 6.75
C ALA A 26 -3.04 -18.87 8.07
N GLY A 27 -4.06 -18.73 8.92
CA GLY A 27 -4.20 -19.45 10.20
C GLY A 27 -3.47 -18.81 11.38
N LEU A 28 -2.96 -17.58 11.23
CA LEU A 28 -2.31 -16.86 12.31
C LEU A 28 -3.35 -16.15 13.19
N THR A 29 -3.17 -16.19 14.51
CA THR A 29 -3.90 -15.26 15.40
C THR A 29 -3.33 -13.85 15.20
N ALA A 30 -4.00 -13.03 14.40
CA ALA A 30 -3.64 -11.63 14.21
C ALA A 30 -4.79 -10.71 14.64
N ALA A 31 -4.45 -9.58 15.23
CA ALA A 31 -5.41 -8.55 15.66
C ALA A 31 -5.00 -7.18 15.13
N LEU A 32 -5.98 -6.42 14.65
CA LEU A 32 -5.83 -5.02 14.28
C LEU A 32 -6.17 -4.15 15.50
N TRP A 33 -5.22 -3.36 15.97
CA TRP A 33 -5.37 -2.50 17.15
C TRP A 33 -5.57 -1.05 16.74
N ASN A 34 -6.67 -0.45 17.21
CA ASN A 34 -6.95 0.98 17.07
C ASN A 34 -6.49 1.72 18.34
N PRO A 35 -5.43 2.55 18.27
CA PRO A 35 -4.93 3.28 19.45
C PRO A 35 -5.95 4.24 20.09
N SER A 36 -7.00 4.63 19.35
CA SER A 36 -8.10 5.46 19.85
C SER A 36 -9.14 4.69 20.68
N GLN A 37 -9.13 3.36 20.61
CA GLN A 37 -10.16 2.50 21.23
C GLN A 37 -9.64 1.69 22.42
N SER A 38 -8.34 1.41 22.47
CA SER A 38 -7.73 0.70 23.60
C SER A 38 -6.31 1.18 23.85
N SER A 39 -5.90 1.20 25.12
CA SER A 39 -4.56 1.59 25.51
C SER A 39 -3.51 0.59 25.00
N VAL A 40 -2.23 0.99 24.98
CA VAL A 40 -1.11 0.12 24.64
C VAL A 40 -1.09 -1.10 25.56
N PHE A 41 -1.15 -0.90 26.87
CA PHE A 41 -1.05 -1.98 27.85
C PHE A 41 -2.20 -2.97 27.71
N ASP A 42 -3.45 -2.49 27.55
CA ASP A 42 -4.59 -3.38 27.37
C ASP A 42 -4.48 -4.23 26.10
N ALA A 43 -4.12 -3.60 24.98
CA ALA A 43 -4.00 -4.29 23.70
C ALA A 43 -2.87 -5.34 23.73
N PHE A 44 -1.70 -4.95 24.24
CA PHE A 44 -0.54 -5.82 24.27
C PHE A 44 -0.66 -6.93 25.31
N ASP A 45 -1.24 -6.69 26.48
CA ASP A 45 -1.40 -7.71 27.53
C ASP A 45 -2.55 -8.69 27.21
N THR A 46 -3.55 -8.25 26.45
CA THR A 46 -4.62 -9.12 25.96
C THR A 46 -4.11 -10.06 24.87
N ILE A 47 -3.42 -9.52 23.86
CA ILE A 47 -2.97 -10.29 22.70
C ILE A 47 -1.67 -11.07 23.00
N LYS A 48 -0.78 -10.48 23.80
CA LYS A 48 0.59 -10.94 24.09
C LYS A 48 1.34 -11.29 22.79
N PRO A 49 1.55 -10.31 21.89
CA PRO A 49 2.03 -10.58 20.54
C PRO A 49 3.45 -11.16 20.53
N ASP A 50 3.68 -12.12 19.65
CA ASP A 50 5.02 -12.55 19.25
C ASP A 50 5.63 -11.53 18.28
N VAL A 51 4.78 -10.89 17.45
CA VAL A 51 5.16 -9.84 16.51
C VAL A 51 4.22 -8.64 16.66
N PHE A 52 4.79 -7.46 16.85
CA PHE A 52 4.11 -6.18 16.74
C PHE A 52 4.50 -5.49 15.42
N ILE A 53 3.52 -5.02 14.66
CA ILE A 53 3.73 -4.25 13.43
C ILE A 53 3.12 -2.86 13.62
N GLY A 54 3.90 -1.80 13.48
CA GLY A 54 3.44 -0.42 13.67
C GLY A 54 4.05 0.58 12.70
N LYS A 55 3.58 1.82 12.74
CA LYS A 55 4.14 2.94 11.95
C LYS A 55 4.99 3.84 12.84
N PHE A 56 6.15 4.25 12.35
CA PHE A 56 7.10 5.06 13.12
C PHE A 56 6.48 6.35 13.68
N GLU A 57 5.72 7.07 12.86
CA GLU A 57 5.05 8.33 13.26
C GLU A 57 4.09 8.16 14.43
N HIS A 58 3.58 6.95 14.65
CA HIS A 58 2.62 6.63 15.72
C HIS A 58 3.28 5.88 16.88
N PHE A 59 4.61 5.79 16.88
CA PHE A 59 5.36 5.09 17.93
C PHE A 59 5.55 6.01 19.13
N ASN A 60 4.87 5.72 20.23
CA ASN A 60 4.90 6.54 21.45
C ASN A 60 5.69 5.88 22.59
N ASN A 61 5.87 6.63 23.69
CA ASN A 61 6.62 6.19 24.86
C ASN A 61 6.03 4.95 25.54
N ASP A 62 4.71 4.73 25.45
CA ASP A 62 4.08 3.58 26.10
C ASP A 62 4.34 2.29 25.30
N ILE A 63 4.30 2.37 23.97
CA ILE A 63 4.74 1.26 23.09
C ILE A 63 6.21 0.93 23.36
N TYR A 64 7.07 1.96 23.46
CA TYR A 64 8.49 1.77 23.81
C TYR A 64 8.66 1.07 25.16
N LYS A 65 8.01 1.57 26.22
CA LYS A 65 8.10 1.02 27.57
C LYS A 65 7.70 -0.45 27.60
N TRP A 66 6.55 -0.80 27.03
CA TRP A 66 6.08 -2.18 27.01
C TRP A 66 7.05 -3.10 26.26
N LEU A 67 7.46 -2.72 25.04
CA LEU A 67 8.36 -3.52 24.22
C LEU A 67 9.76 -3.66 24.83
N SER A 68 10.23 -2.67 25.58
CA SER A 68 11.51 -2.74 26.28
C SER A 68 11.52 -3.78 27.40
N GLN A 69 10.34 -4.06 27.98
CA GLN A 69 10.13 -5.07 29.02
C GLN A 69 9.88 -6.46 28.43
N SER A 70 9.30 -6.54 27.22
CA SER A 70 9.05 -7.80 26.50
C SER A 70 9.98 -7.98 25.30
N ARG A 71 11.24 -8.36 25.56
CA ARG A 71 12.24 -8.59 24.50
C ARG A 71 11.94 -9.77 23.57
N GLN A 72 10.99 -10.62 23.94
CA GLN A 72 10.55 -11.74 23.10
C GLN A 72 9.70 -11.27 21.91
N THR A 73 8.96 -10.17 22.07
CA THR A 73 8.12 -9.61 21.01
C THR A 73 8.99 -8.93 19.96
N GLN A 74 8.91 -9.39 18.72
CA GLN A 74 9.56 -8.75 17.57
C GLN A 74 8.77 -7.50 17.14
N CYS A 75 9.43 -6.35 17.07
CA CYS A 75 8.84 -5.09 16.66
C CYS A 75 9.25 -4.73 15.24
N VAL A 76 8.32 -4.81 14.29
CA VAL A 76 8.53 -4.41 12.89
C VAL A 76 7.90 -3.04 12.66
N ILE A 77 8.67 -2.11 12.11
CA ILE A 77 8.22 -0.72 11.96
C ILE A 77 8.17 -0.32 10.48
N ASN A 78 7.03 0.23 10.05
CA ASN A 78 6.87 0.95 8.80
C ASN A 78 7.46 2.37 8.94
N MET A 79 8.50 2.65 8.17
CA MET A 79 9.26 3.91 8.10
C MET A 79 8.90 4.76 6.88
N THR A 80 7.82 4.43 6.17
CA THR A 80 7.35 5.25 5.04
C THR A 80 7.04 6.67 5.52
N GLY A 81 7.66 7.67 4.88
CA GLY A 81 7.52 9.09 5.25
C GLY A 81 8.57 9.59 6.25
N ALA A 82 9.35 8.70 6.86
CA ALA A 82 10.38 9.11 7.82
C ALA A 82 11.56 9.84 7.15
N GLN A 83 12.27 10.64 7.96
CA GLN A 83 13.49 11.37 7.59
C GLN A 83 14.74 10.67 8.12
N GLN A 84 15.92 11.07 7.64
CA GLN A 84 17.18 10.41 8.01
C GLN A 84 17.47 10.47 9.52
N GLU A 85 17.06 11.55 10.20
CA GLU A 85 17.21 11.71 11.64
C GLU A 85 16.46 10.63 12.45
N HIS A 86 15.34 10.13 11.92
CA HIS A 86 14.55 9.07 12.56
C HIS A 86 15.28 7.72 12.58
N VAL A 87 16.23 7.49 11.66
CA VAL A 87 17.06 6.27 11.67
C VAL A 87 17.97 6.24 12.91
N GLY A 88 18.47 7.40 13.35
CA GLY A 88 19.25 7.50 14.58
C GLY A 88 18.44 7.15 15.84
N ILE A 89 17.17 7.55 15.87
CA ILE A 89 16.24 7.22 16.95
C ILE A 89 15.99 5.70 16.99
N LEU A 90 15.75 5.07 15.83
CA LEU A 90 15.59 3.62 15.74
C LEU A 90 16.83 2.84 16.24
N ASP A 91 18.04 3.32 15.91
CA ASP A 91 19.29 2.70 16.33
C ASP A 91 19.54 2.78 17.84
N GLN A 92 18.94 3.78 18.51
CA GLN A 92 18.93 3.86 19.97
C GLN A 92 17.86 2.90 20.54
N MET A 93 16.66 2.91 19.98
CA MET A 93 15.56 2.04 20.41
C MET A 93 15.91 0.56 20.29
N SER A 94 16.61 0.16 19.22
CA SER A 94 16.98 -1.24 18.98
C SER A 94 17.93 -1.85 20.02
N GLN A 95 18.50 -1.03 20.92
CA GLN A 95 19.31 -1.50 22.06
C GLN A 95 18.45 -2.11 23.18
N SER A 96 17.18 -1.74 23.23
CA SER A 96 16.24 -2.10 24.31
C SER A 96 15.00 -2.82 23.78
N VAL A 97 14.63 -2.59 22.52
CA VAL A 97 13.51 -3.24 21.83
C VAL A 97 14.04 -4.21 20.77
N ASN A 98 13.44 -5.39 20.66
CA ASN A 98 13.77 -6.37 19.62
C ASN A 98 13.20 -5.93 18.27
N ILE A 99 13.97 -5.16 17.50
CA ILE A 99 13.62 -4.68 16.16
C ILE A 99 14.39 -5.52 15.12
N PRO A 100 13.82 -6.61 14.57
CA PRO A 100 14.55 -7.46 13.62
C PRO A 100 14.82 -6.73 12.30
N PHE A 101 13.91 -5.86 11.88
CA PHE A 101 14.04 -4.99 10.71
C PHE A 101 12.99 -3.89 10.72
N VAL A 102 13.18 -2.89 9.86
CA VAL A 102 12.15 -1.92 9.49
C VAL A 102 11.88 -2.00 7.99
N PHE A 103 10.76 -1.48 7.52
CA PHE A 103 10.44 -1.44 6.10
C PHE A 103 9.90 -0.09 5.65
N THR A 104 9.99 0.19 4.34
CA THR A 104 9.44 1.37 3.69
C THR A 104 8.72 0.97 2.41
N ASN A 105 7.71 1.76 2.04
CA ASN A 105 6.98 1.65 0.77
C ASN A 105 7.76 2.22 -0.41
N GLU A 106 8.91 2.86 -0.15
CA GLU A 106 9.81 3.34 -1.20
C GLU A 106 10.52 2.19 -1.92
N PRO A 107 10.65 2.23 -3.25
CA PRO A 107 11.40 1.25 -4.01
C PRO A 107 12.87 1.19 -3.62
N LYS A 108 13.48 -0.01 -3.70
CA LYS A 108 14.88 -0.25 -3.26
C LYS A 108 15.89 0.73 -3.86
N ASP A 109 15.75 1.05 -5.15
CA ASP A 109 16.69 1.92 -5.87
C ASP A 109 16.47 3.42 -5.56
N ARG A 110 15.50 3.74 -4.71
CA ARG A 110 15.08 5.11 -4.37
C ARG A 110 14.88 5.36 -2.89
N LYS A 111 15.31 4.44 -2.04
CA LYS A 111 15.26 4.65 -0.60
C LYS A 111 15.98 5.94 -0.26
N LYS A 112 15.27 6.90 0.33
CA LYS A 112 15.86 8.14 0.82
C LYS A 112 16.68 7.89 2.09
N LEU A 113 16.23 6.93 2.89
CA LEU A 113 16.85 6.55 4.14
C LEU A 113 18.09 5.69 3.92
N LYS A 114 19.22 6.16 4.42
CA LYS A 114 20.44 5.37 4.58
C LYS A 114 20.28 4.45 5.78
N GLU A 115 20.69 3.20 5.62
CA GLU A 115 20.63 2.18 6.67
C GLU A 115 21.57 2.54 7.84
N GLY A 116 21.09 2.29 9.06
CA GLY A 116 21.86 2.37 10.30
C GLY A 116 22.25 0.98 10.80
N LYS A 117 22.12 0.74 12.10
CA LYS A 117 22.25 -0.61 12.69
C LYS A 117 21.07 -1.50 12.28
N VAL A 118 19.88 -0.93 12.20
CA VAL A 118 18.66 -1.66 11.80
C VAL A 118 18.54 -1.70 10.27
N LYS A 119 18.32 -2.89 9.72
CA LYS A 119 18.14 -3.09 8.27
C LYS A 119 16.80 -2.49 7.81
N ILE A 120 16.84 -1.77 6.70
CA ILE A 120 15.66 -1.16 6.07
C ILE A 120 15.30 -1.98 4.84
N HIS A 121 14.12 -2.59 4.79
CA HIS A 121 13.62 -3.32 3.61
C HIS A 121 12.66 -2.46 2.79
N SER A 122 12.65 -2.65 1.47
CA SER A 122 11.63 -2.06 0.60
C SER A 122 10.51 -3.09 0.47
N LEU A 123 9.29 -2.71 0.84
CA LEU A 123 8.06 -3.45 0.66
C LEU A 123 7.09 -2.52 -0.05
N LEU A 124 6.99 -2.63 -1.38
CA LEU A 124 6.16 -1.75 -2.19
C LEU A 124 4.67 -1.90 -1.86
N PRO A 125 3.85 -0.84 -1.98
CA PRO A 125 2.40 -0.95 -1.93
C PRO A 125 1.89 -2.02 -2.90
N ALA A 126 0.69 -2.51 -2.65
CA ALA A 126 0.16 -3.64 -3.37
C ALA A 126 -1.36 -3.51 -3.53
N HIS A 127 -1.90 -4.22 -4.52
CA HIS A 127 -3.34 -4.38 -4.73
C HIS A 127 -3.96 -5.14 -3.55
N ASP A 128 -4.99 -4.56 -2.93
CA ASP A 128 -5.75 -5.18 -1.87
C ASP A 128 -6.90 -6.01 -2.44
N VAL A 129 -6.63 -7.30 -2.60
CA VAL A 129 -7.59 -8.28 -3.15
C VAL A 129 -8.85 -8.41 -2.31
N PHE A 130 -8.84 -8.00 -1.03
CA PHE A 130 -10.03 -8.07 -0.18
C PHE A 130 -11.04 -6.96 -0.51
N LEU A 131 -10.63 -5.89 -1.21
CA LEU A 131 -11.53 -4.87 -1.72
C LEU A 131 -12.37 -5.37 -2.90
N ASP A 132 -11.93 -6.44 -3.58
CA ASP A 132 -12.69 -7.06 -4.67
C ASP A 132 -13.90 -7.87 -4.16
N ALA A 133 -13.87 -8.31 -2.91
CA ALA A 133 -14.96 -9.07 -2.29
C ALA A 133 -16.17 -8.20 -1.92
N ILE A 134 -16.05 -6.88 -1.99
CA ILE A 134 -17.15 -5.96 -1.71
C ILE A 134 -17.94 -5.76 -3.02
N PRO A 135 -19.18 -6.28 -3.14
CA PRO A 135 -19.95 -6.14 -4.36
C PRO A 135 -20.12 -4.65 -4.68
N SER A 136 -19.77 -4.26 -5.91
CA SER A 136 -20.00 -2.89 -6.37
C SER A 136 -21.52 -2.66 -6.44
N ALA A 137 -22.04 -1.82 -5.54
CA ALA A 137 -23.42 -1.35 -5.59
C ALA A 137 -23.65 -0.38 -6.77
N ALA A 138 -22.57 0.04 -7.45
CA ALA A 138 -22.63 0.93 -8.58
C ALA A 138 -23.17 0.19 -9.81
N PRO A 139 -24.11 0.80 -10.57
CA PRO A 139 -24.64 0.20 -11.79
C PRO A 139 -23.52 -0.09 -12.79
N ASN A 140 -23.79 -0.98 -13.75
CA ASN A 140 -22.83 -1.20 -14.82
C ASN A 140 -22.89 0.00 -15.79
N TYR A 141 -21.92 0.89 -15.67
CA TYR A 141 -21.71 2.01 -16.58
C TYR A 141 -20.22 2.10 -16.93
N GLU A 142 -19.93 2.87 -17.97
CA GLU A 142 -18.59 3.01 -18.51
C GLU A 142 -18.32 4.50 -18.78
N ILE A 143 -17.22 5.01 -18.21
CA ILE A 143 -16.73 6.38 -18.39
C ILE A 143 -15.40 6.29 -19.13
N GLU A 144 -15.14 7.20 -20.06
CA GLU A 144 -13.95 7.09 -20.91
C GLU A 144 -12.65 7.31 -20.14
N LEU A 145 -12.64 8.25 -19.19
CA LEU A 145 -11.45 8.62 -18.43
C LEU A 145 -11.72 8.86 -16.93
N GLY A 146 -10.94 8.22 -16.08
CA GLY A 146 -10.80 8.59 -14.66
C GLY A 146 -9.43 9.22 -14.43
N VAL A 147 -9.38 10.34 -13.71
CA VAL A 147 -8.13 10.97 -13.29
C VAL A 147 -8.04 10.87 -11.79
N LEU A 148 -7.26 9.92 -11.28
CA LEU A 148 -7.03 9.77 -9.85
C LEU A 148 -5.84 10.62 -9.43
N ALA A 149 -6.08 11.70 -8.70
CA ALA A 149 -5.06 12.70 -8.39
C ALA A 149 -4.87 12.97 -6.89
N GLY A 150 -3.60 13.12 -6.47
CA GLY A 150 -3.21 13.58 -5.13
C GLY A 150 -3.18 15.11 -4.97
N TYR A 151 -3.61 15.87 -5.97
CA TYR A 151 -3.64 17.34 -6.00
C TYR A 151 -4.70 17.81 -7.00
N ASP A 152 -5.04 19.11 -6.99
CA ASP A 152 -5.90 19.68 -8.04
C ASP A 152 -5.17 19.67 -9.40
N SER A 153 -5.50 18.66 -10.21
CA SER A 153 -4.80 18.34 -11.45
C SER A 153 -5.43 18.95 -12.70
N ARG A 154 -6.60 19.61 -12.59
CA ARG A 154 -7.38 20.06 -13.76
C ARG A 154 -6.57 20.90 -14.74
N SER A 155 -5.87 21.92 -14.25
CA SER A 155 -5.09 22.79 -15.14
C SER A 155 -3.83 22.12 -15.70
N ARG A 156 -3.42 20.96 -15.16
CA ARG A 156 -2.14 20.29 -15.43
C ARG A 156 -2.24 19.11 -16.36
N ILE A 157 -3.44 18.59 -16.54
CA ILE A 157 -3.70 17.43 -17.39
C ILE A 157 -4.77 17.73 -18.45
N LYS A 158 -4.96 19.01 -18.76
CA LYS A 158 -5.92 19.46 -19.77
C LYS A 158 -5.67 18.83 -21.12
N GLU A 159 -4.40 18.73 -21.51
CA GLU A 159 -4.01 18.08 -22.76
C GLU A 159 -4.39 16.58 -22.83
N ILE A 160 -4.67 15.96 -21.69
CA ILE A 160 -5.08 14.55 -21.60
C ILE A 160 -6.60 14.46 -21.74
N TYR A 161 -7.35 15.13 -20.85
CA TYR A 161 -8.80 14.95 -20.78
C TYR A 161 -9.57 15.61 -21.94
N ASP A 162 -9.01 16.63 -22.62
CA ASP A 162 -9.64 17.26 -23.79
C ASP A 162 -9.84 16.26 -24.96
N ASN A 163 -9.19 15.08 -24.91
CA ASN A 163 -9.35 14.02 -25.91
C ASN A 163 -10.49 13.03 -25.61
N PHE A 164 -11.26 13.22 -24.52
CA PHE A 164 -12.30 12.28 -24.09
C PHE A 164 -13.65 13.00 -23.92
N GLU A 165 -14.72 12.31 -24.28
CA GLU A 165 -16.10 12.83 -24.19
C GLU A 165 -16.63 12.83 -22.74
N SER A 166 -16.18 11.88 -21.92
CA SER A 166 -16.57 11.77 -20.53
C SER A 166 -15.37 11.51 -19.62
N TYR A 167 -15.27 12.30 -18.56
CA TYR A 167 -14.19 12.16 -17.59
C TYR A 167 -14.61 12.55 -16.18
N HIS A 168 -13.97 11.97 -15.18
CA HIS A 168 -14.06 12.40 -13.79
C HIS A 168 -12.68 12.57 -13.15
N PHE A 169 -12.58 13.56 -12.27
CA PHE A 169 -11.48 13.72 -11.35
C PHE A 169 -11.79 13.06 -10.02
N LEU A 170 -10.93 12.13 -9.62
CA LEU A 170 -11.05 11.31 -8.43
C LEU A 170 -9.92 11.65 -7.45
N SER A 171 -10.18 11.57 -6.15
CA SER A 171 -9.11 11.66 -5.15
C SER A 171 -9.38 10.88 -3.88
N THR A 172 -8.30 10.46 -3.24
CA THR A 172 -8.31 9.93 -1.88
C THR A 172 -8.07 11.01 -0.82
N GLU A 173 -7.67 12.22 -1.24
CA GLU A 173 -7.37 13.34 -0.35
C GLU A 173 -8.64 14.14 -0.01
N SER A 174 -9.10 14.05 1.24
CA SER A 174 -10.32 14.74 1.69
C SER A 174 -10.28 16.27 1.52
N SER A 175 -9.09 16.86 1.50
CA SER A 175 -8.88 18.29 1.26
C SER A 175 -9.26 18.73 -0.16
N LEU A 176 -9.43 17.80 -1.10
CA LEU A 176 -9.80 18.08 -2.49
C LEU A 176 -11.29 17.89 -2.77
N THR A 177 -12.12 17.69 -1.74
CA THR A 177 -13.58 17.44 -1.90
C THR A 177 -14.29 18.56 -2.63
N ASP A 178 -13.94 19.82 -2.36
CA ASP A 178 -14.54 20.99 -3.05
C ASP A 178 -13.92 21.24 -4.42
N SER A 179 -12.73 20.69 -4.64
CA SER A 179 -12.03 20.80 -5.90
C SER A 179 -12.54 19.73 -6.85
N LEU A 180 -12.44 18.44 -6.56
CA LEU A 180 -12.57 17.34 -7.52
C LEU A 180 -13.94 16.66 -7.49
N ASP A 181 -14.28 15.93 -8.55
CA ASP A 181 -15.64 15.42 -8.79
C ASP A 181 -16.04 14.32 -7.79
N VAL A 182 -15.10 13.43 -7.45
CA VAL A 182 -15.31 12.36 -6.46
C VAL A 182 -14.12 12.28 -5.51
N THR A 183 -14.38 12.47 -4.22
CA THR A 183 -13.36 12.28 -3.18
C THR A 183 -13.82 11.23 -2.19
N ALA A 184 -13.06 10.13 -2.06
CA ALA A 184 -13.37 9.06 -1.13
C ALA A 184 -12.12 8.24 -0.78
N PRO A 185 -12.07 7.57 0.40
CA PRO A 185 -11.00 6.64 0.72
C PRO A 185 -10.85 5.53 -0.34
N ILE A 186 -9.63 5.01 -0.50
CA ILE A 186 -9.30 3.99 -1.50
C ILE A 186 -10.17 2.73 -1.37
N MET A 187 -10.55 2.38 -0.14
CA MET A 187 -11.48 1.28 0.15
C MET A 187 -12.81 1.42 -0.60
N ASN A 188 -13.28 2.65 -0.80
CA ASN A 188 -14.52 2.94 -1.53
C ASN A 188 -14.24 3.17 -3.02
N LEU A 189 -13.19 3.96 -3.35
CA LEU A 189 -12.84 4.28 -4.74
C LEU A 189 -12.46 3.04 -5.56
N ALA A 190 -11.84 2.03 -4.94
CA ALA A 190 -11.46 0.79 -5.60
C ALA A 190 -12.63 0.13 -6.35
N SER A 191 -13.86 0.27 -5.85
CA SER A 191 -15.06 -0.27 -6.49
C SER A 191 -15.51 0.47 -7.76
N LEU A 192 -15.03 1.71 -7.94
CA LEU A 192 -15.33 2.57 -9.08
C LEU A 192 -14.30 2.46 -10.20
N LEU A 193 -13.07 2.03 -9.90
CA LEU A 193 -11.97 2.04 -10.88
C LEU A 193 -12.28 1.23 -12.13
N SER A 194 -12.96 0.08 -11.99
CA SER A 194 -13.38 -0.77 -13.12
C SER A 194 -14.46 -0.16 -14.01
N ARG A 195 -15.03 1.00 -13.64
CA ARG A 195 -16.01 1.73 -14.44
C ARG A 195 -15.37 2.70 -15.44
N TYR A 196 -14.04 2.81 -15.45
CA TYR A 196 -13.31 3.70 -16.34
C TYR A 196 -12.53 2.90 -17.38
N LYS A 197 -12.67 3.25 -18.68
CA LYS A 197 -11.88 2.64 -19.77
C LYS A 197 -10.40 2.93 -19.61
N ASN A 198 -10.09 4.18 -19.26
CA ASN A 198 -8.75 4.68 -19.05
C ASN A 198 -8.66 5.30 -17.66
N ILE A 199 -7.56 5.05 -16.96
CA ILE A 199 -7.24 5.79 -15.74
C ILE A 199 -5.87 6.45 -15.85
N VAL A 200 -5.81 7.74 -15.51
CA VAL A 200 -4.56 8.44 -15.26
C VAL A 200 -4.40 8.57 -13.76
N VAL A 201 -3.34 7.98 -13.21
CA VAL A 201 -2.91 8.21 -11.83
C VAL A 201 -1.94 9.38 -11.85
N SER A 202 -2.30 10.48 -11.18
CA SER A 202 -1.51 11.71 -11.16
C SER A 202 -1.07 12.13 -9.76
N GLU A 203 0.24 12.14 -9.55
CA GLU A 203 0.85 12.44 -8.26
C GLU A 203 1.71 13.70 -8.32
N ASP A 204 1.76 14.46 -7.24
CA ASP A 204 2.67 15.61 -7.12
C ASP A 204 4.09 15.18 -6.70
N SER A 205 4.22 13.99 -6.15
CA SER A 205 5.46 13.40 -5.64
C SER A 205 5.89 12.18 -6.46
N PRO A 206 7.17 11.78 -6.41
CA PRO A 206 7.64 10.58 -7.08
C PRO A 206 7.28 9.28 -6.32
N ASN A 207 6.33 9.35 -5.38
CA ASN A 207 5.93 8.22 -4.56
C ASN A 207 4.99 7.31 -5.36
N ILE A 208 5.15 6.00 -5.18
CA ILE A 208 4.24 5.00 -5.75
C ILE A 208 3.26 4.63 -4.64
N ASN A 209 1.99 4.92 -4.79
CA ASN A 209 0.96 4.64 -3.79
C ASN A 209 0.19 3.35 -4.10
N GLN A 210 -0.64 2.91 -3.15
CA GLN A 210 -1.50 1.74 -3.32
C GLN A 210 -2.49 1.94 -4.48
N ALA A 211 -3.00 3.16 -4.64
CA ALA A 211 -4.03 3.44 -5.63
C ALA A 211 -3.59 3.17 -7.09
N LEU A 212 -2.30 3.31 -7.39
CA LEU A 212 -1.75 2.84 -8.66
C LEU A 212 -1.91 1.33 -8.85
N PHE A 213 -1.62 0.52 -7.83
CA PHE A 213 -1.77 -0.94 -7.92
C PHE A 213 -3.23 -1.37 -8.03
N GLU A 214 -4.14 -0.68 -7.34
CA GLU A 214 -5.59 -0.87 -7.49
C GLU A 214 -6.03 -0.58 -8.94
N ALA A 215 -5.60 0.55 -9.51
CA ALA A 215 -5.90 0.89 -10.90
C ALA A 215 -5.35 -0.14 -11.87
N LEU A 216 -4.08 -0.55 -11.72
CA LEU A 216 -3.42 -1.54 -12.58
C LEU A 216 -4.05 -2.95 -12.47
N ALA A 217 -4.67 -3.29 -11.34
CA ALA A 217 -5.36 -4.56 -11.14
C ALA A 217 -6.78 -4.56 -11.74
N LYS A 218 -7.44 -3.41 -11.78
CA LYS A 218 -8.87 -3.30 -12.13
C LYS A 218 -9.16 -2.73 -13.52
N CYS A 219 -8.25 -1.94 -14.08
CA CYS A 219 -8.45 -1.24 -15.35
C CYS A 219 -7.58 -1.85 -16.46
N ASP A 220 -8.06 -1.77 -17.70
CA ASP A 220 -7.31 -2.27 -18.85
C ASP A 220 -6.23 -1.30 -19.33
N SER A 221 -6.50 0.01 -19.24
CA SER A 221 -5.56 1.07 -19.64
C SER A 221 -5.27 2.00 -18.47
N VAL A 222 -4.02 1.97 -17.98
CA VAL A 222 -3.56 2.82 -16.87
C VAL A 222 -2.33 3.59 -17.27
N PHE A 223 -2.39 4.90 -17.06
CA PHE A 223 -1.31 5.84 -17.30
C PHE A 223 -0.87 6.48 -15.99
N TYR A 224 0.39 6.93 -15.95
CA TYR A 224 0.97 7.59 -14.80
C TYR A 224 1.54 8.95 -15.20
N LYS A 225 1.15 10.00 -14.49
CA LYS A 225 1.55 11.39 -14.78
C LYS A 225 1.92 12.15 -13.51
N CYS A 226 3.19 12.45 -13.33
CA CYS A 226 3.62 13.36 -12.28
C CYS A 226 3.26 14.82 -12.61
N LYS A 227 2.98 15.62 -11.57
CA LYS A 227 2.83 17.09 -11.65
C LYS A 227 4.05 17.77 -12.26
N TYR A 228 5.24 17.26 -11.97
CA TYR A 228 6.52 17.78 -12.44
C TYR A 228 7.21 16.76 -13.35
N GLU A 229 7.67 17.18 -14.53
CA GLU A 229 8.38 16.32 -15.50
C GLU A 229 9.63 15.68 -14.89
N SER A 230 10.36 16.42 -14.05
CA SER A 230 11.53 15.90 -13.33
C SER A 230 11.21 14.72 -12.39
N HIS A 231 9.95 14.60 -11.93
CA HIS A 231 9.47 13.43 -11.20
C HIS A 231 9.03 12.32 -12.16
N GLN A 232 8.45 12.66 -13.31
CA GLN A 232 8.02 11.71 -14.35
C GLN A 232 9.20 10.87 -14.87
N ASP A 233 10.26 11.52 -15.34
CA ASP A 233 11.48 10.88 -15.90
C ASP A 233 12.14 9.92 -14.91
N LYS A 234 11.87 10.19 -13.64
CA LYS A 234 12.35 9.46 -12.49
C LYS A 234 11.47 8.23 -12.22
N VAL A 235 10.15 8.39 -12.15
CA VAL A 235 9.23 7.32 -11.72
C VAL A 235 8.94 6.31 -12.82
N ILE A 236 8.81 6.73 -14.08
CA ILE A 236 8.44 5.82 -15.16
C ILE A 236 9.42 4.65 -15.34
N PRO A 237 10.75 4.85 -15.43
CA PRO A 237 11.69 3.73 -15.56
C PRO A 237 11.61 2.74 -14.38
N LEU A 238 11.27 3.25 -13.20
CA LEU A 238 11.13 2.44 -11.99
C LEU A 238 9.84 1.60 -12.03
N LEU A 239 8.71 2.19 -12.39
CA LEU A 239 7.46 1.45 -12.59
C LEU A 239 7.62 0.40 -13.69
N GLN A 240 8.29 0.75 -14.79
CA GLN A 240 8.64 -0.19 -15.86
C GLN A 240 9.44 -1.38 -15.36
N LYS A 241 10.42 -1.15 -14.46
CA LYS A 241 11.19 -2.22 -13.80
C LYS A 241 10.32 -3.07 -12.86
N ILE A 242 9.50 -2.43 -12.02
CA ILE A 242 8.61 -3.08 -11.04
C ILE A 242 7.58 -3.98 -11.75
N LEU A 243 7.01 -3.49 -12.84
CA LEU A 243 6.00 -4.20 -13.63
C LEU A 243 6.63 -5.10 -14.70
N GLY A 244 7.92 -4.95 -15.00
CA GLY A 244 8.66 -5.72 -15.99
C GLY A 244 8.26 -5.42 -17.44
N SER A 245 7.82 -4.19 -17.75
CA SER A 245 7.42 -3.74 -19.10
C SER A 245 8.08 -2.41 -19.42
N LYS A 246 8.50 -2.17 -20.67
CA LYS A 246 9.01 -0.87 -21.13
C LYS A 246 7.93 0.04 -21.73
N GLU A 247 6.69 -0.46 -21.82
CA GLU A 247 5.58 0.18 -22.52
C GLU A 247 4.34 0.26 -21.61
N GLY A 248 3.39 1.15 -21.92
CA GLY A 248 2.02 1.10 -21.40
C GLY A 248 1.63 2.09 -20.29
N LEU A 249 2.59 2.80 -19.67
CA LEU A 249 2.30 3.73 -18.55
C LEU A 249 2.25 5.21 -18.94
N GLU A 250 2.59 5.54 -20.18
CA GLU A 250 2.61 6.93 -20.66
C GLU A 250 1.43 7.17 -21.58
N PHE A 251 0.71 8.27 -21.38
CA PHE A 251 -0.56 8.59 -22.05
C PHE A 251 -0.50 8.57 -23.59
N ASN A 252 0.64 8.95 -24.17
CA ASN A 252 0.82 9.00 -25.64
C ASN A 252 1.40 7.70 -26.22
N LYS A 253 1.49 6.63 -25.42
CA LYS A 253 1.99 5.33 -25.86
C LYS A 253 0.85 4.32 -25.83
N LYS A 254 0.97 3.27 -26.66
CA LYS A 254 0.03 2.14 -26.67
C LYS A 254 -0.13 1.61 -25.24
N SER A 255 -1.37 1.51 -24.77
CA SER A 255 -1.64 0.97 -23.44
C SER A 255 -1.31 -0.52 -23.40
N VAL A 256 -0.87 -0.97 -22.22
CA VAL A 256 -0.60 -2.38 -21.93
C VAL A 256 -1.31 -2.69 -20.62
N SER A 257 -2.14 -3.73 -20.64
CA SER A 257 -2.77 -4.20 -19.39
C SER A 257 -1.70 -4.81 -18.46
N PHE A 258 -1.70 -4.36 -17.21
CA PHE A 258 -0.80 -4.83 -16.17
C PHE A 258 -1.47 -5.78 -15.17
N LYS A 259 -2.77 -6.05 -15.35
CA LYS A 259 -3.60 -6.82 -14.42
C LYS A 259 -2.96 -8.14 -14.01
N SER A 260 -2.64 -9.01 -14.97
CA SER A 260 -2.03 -10.32 -14.69
C SER A 260 -0.68 -10.22 -13.96
N ARG A 261 0.09 -9.16 -14.20
CA ARG A 261 1.39 -8.93 -13.56
C ARG A 261 1.22 -8.48 -12.11
N VAL A 262 0.25 -7.60 -11.86
CA VAL A 262 -0.11 -7.16 -10.50
C VAL A 262 -0.67 -8.32 -9.70
N MET A 263 -1.66 -9.05 -10.23
CA MET A 263 -2.27 -10.19 -9.54
C MET A 263 -1.25 -11.29 -9.21
N LYS A 264 -0.19 -11.44 -10.00
CA LYS A 264 0.86 -12.45 -9.76
C LYS A 264 1.93 -12.01 -8.75
N LYS A 265 2.26 -10.71 -8.68
CA LYS A 265 3.48 -10.23 -8.00
C LYS A 265 3.28 -9.09 -7.00
N HIS A 266 2.20 -8.33 -7.11
CA HIS A 266 1.99 -7.08 -6.40
C HIS A 266 0.61 -7.03 -5.72
N THR A 267 0.23 -8.13 -5.06
CA THR A 267 -0.96 -8.21 -4.19
C THR A 267 -0.62 -8.12 -2.71
N CYS A 268 -1.60 -7.84 -1.87
CA CYS A 268 -1.47 -7.86 -0.41
C CYS A 268 -0.90 -9.19 0.11
N PHE A 269 -1.24 -10.33 -0.51
CA PHE A 269 -0.65 -11.63 -0.17
C PHE A 269 0.85 -11.71 -0.50
N ASN A 270 1.29 -11.20 -1.66
CA ASN A 270 2.72 -11.17 -2.00
C ASN A 270 3.51 -10.33 -1.00
N ARG A 271 2.91 -9.21 -0.59
CA ARG A 271 3.49 -8.31 0.42
C ARG A 271 3.55 -8.98 1.80
N ALA A 272 2.47 -9.60 2.26
CA ALA A 272 2.41 -10.32 3.53
C ALA A 272 3.38 -11.52 3.57
N SER A 273 3.49 -12.29 2.48
CA SER A 273 4.47 -13.38 2.36
C SER A 273 5.90 -12.85 2.43
N SER A 274 6.19 -11.73 1.78
CA SER A 274 7.51 -11.09 1.86
C SER A 274 7.85 -10.65 3.28
N LEU A 275 6.88 -10.06 3.98
CA LEU A 275 7.02 -9.70 5.40
C LEU A 275 7.30 -10.93 6.28
N ALA A 276 6.56 -12.03 6.08
CA ALA A 276 6.75 -13.28 6.81
C ALA A 276 8.14 -13.89 6.57
N LYS A 277 8.66 -13.83 5.34
CA LYS A 277 10.04 -14.24 5.03
C LYS A 277 11.08 -13.40 5.75
N LEU A 278 10.89 -12.08 5.83
CA LEU A 278 11.77 -11.19 6.58
C LEU A 278 11.76 -11.49 8.09
N LEU A 279 10.62 -11.92 8.62
CA LEU A 279 10.47 -12.43 9.98
C LEU A 279 11.06 -13.84 10.18
N LYS A 280 11.56 -14.48 9.11
CA LYS A 280 12.01 -15.90 9.10
C LYS A 280 10.91 -16.89 9.47
N ALA A 281 9.65 -16.53 9.23
CA ALA A 281 8.48 -17.37 9.44
C ALA A 281 8.12 -18.12 8.15
N GLU A 282 8.94 -19.10 7.77
CA GLU A 282 8.82 -19.80 6.47
C GLU A 282 7.49 -20.55 6.31
N GLU A 283 7.00 -21.19 7.37
CA GLU A 283 5.71 -21.88 7.36
C GLU A 283 4.54 -20.90 7.13
N LEU A 284 4.54 -19.76 7.82
CA LEU A 284 3.55 -18.71 7.63
C LEU A 284 3.60 -18.16 6.19
N SER A 285 4.80 -17.90 5.68
CA SER A 285 4.99 -17.48 4.28
C SER A 285 4.43 -18.52 3.29
N LYS A 286 4.64 -19.81 3.54
CA LYS A 286 4.08 -20.90 2.72
C LYS A 286 2.55 -20.91 2.78
N ASN A 287 1.96 -20.79 3.98
CA ASN A 287 0.51 -20.77 4.17
C ASN A 287 -0.13 -19.57 3.45
N ILE A 288 0.44 -18.37 3.58
CA ILE A 288 -0.02 -17.17 2.86
C ILE A 288 -0.03 -17.42 1.34
N ASN A 289 1.01 -18.04 0.79
CA ASN A 289 1.08 -18.33 -0.64
C ASN A 289 0.08 -19.41 -1.09
N ASN A 290 -0.30 -20.35 -0.22
CA ASN A 290 -1.33 -21.34 -0.51
C ASN A 290 -2.71 -20.68 -0.57
N VAL A 291 -3.06 -19.90 0.47
CA VAL A 291 -4.30 -19.11 0.52
C VAL A 291 -4.42 -18.18 -0.69
N ALA A 292 -3.30 -17.53 -1.07
CA ALA A 292 -3.29 -16.67 -2.25
C ALA A 292 -3.68 -17.41 -3.54
N LYS A 293 -3.24 -18.67 -3.71
CA LYS A 293 -3.60 -19.46 -4.90
C LYS A 293 -5.08 -19.81 -4.91
N GLU A 294 -5.63 -20.18 -3.76
CA GLU A 294 -7.06 -20.49 -3.61
C GLU A 294 -7.91 -19.25 -3.94
N PHE A 295 -7.62 -18.13 -3.28
CA PHE A 295 -8.35 -16.87 -3.44
C PHE A 295 -8.29 -16.32 -4.88
N LEU A 296 -7.12 -16.41 -5.52
CA LEU A 296 -6.93 -15.89 -6.88
C LEU A 296 -7.50 -16.81 -7.97
N ASN A 297 -7.59 -18.11 -7.71
CA ASN A 297 -8.23 -19.04 -8.64
C ASN A 297 -9.76 -18.87 -8.60
N ASP A 298 -10.34 -18.70 -7.41
CA ASP A 298 -11.78 -18.52 -7.26
C ASP A 298 -12.28 -17.24 -7.95
N ASN A 299 -11.51 -16.15 -7.86
CA ASN A 299 -11.82 -14.87 -8.52
C ASN A 299 -11.45 -14.82 -10.01
N SER A 300 -10.84 -15.86 -10.57
CA SER A 300 -10.53 -15.94 -12.01
C SER A 300 -11.66 -16.55 -12.84
N ASN A 301 -12.66 -17.14 -12.17
CA ASN A 301 -13.83 -17.78 -12.77
C ASN A 301 -15.12 -16.92 -12.67
N SER A 302 -15.00 -15.69 -12.18
CA SER A 302 -16.08 -14.69 -12.02
C SER A 302 -15.84 -13.48 -12.91
#